data_AF-G8PLP0-F1
#
_entry.id   AF-G8PLP0-F1
#
_cell.length_a   1.000
_cell.length_b   1.000
_cell.length_c   1.000
_cell.angle_alpha   90.00
_cell.angle_beta   90.00
_cell.angle_gamma   90.00
#
_symmetry.space_group_name_H-M   'P 1'
#
loop_
_entity.id
_entity.type
_entity.pdbx_description
1 polymer ?
#
loop_
_entity_poly.entity_id
_entity_poly.type
_entity_poly.pdbx_seq_one_letter_code
_entity_poly.pdbx_strand_id
1 'polypeptide(L)'
;MEVERMSSETKLLLPDLARQIAEVATLEGEFVLRSGQVSDRYFDKYSFEGLPHILRPLAQAMSALLPSDTEIIAGLELGGVPLVTALSLETGLPAAFVRKEPKSYGTCRAIEGQDLTGRKVVFVEDVISTGGAVADALQLAKQEGADVRAVICAIWRGEVAPAIHAAPELPVYPVFTRSDLEAPFGDQAR
;
A
#
# COMPACT_ATOMS: atom_id res chain seq x y z
N MET A 1 -14.04 8.05 -9.58
CA MET A 1 -15.29 8.37 -8.85
C MET A 1 -15.31 7.50 -7.60
N GLU A 2 -14.52 7.83 -6.56
CA GLU A 2 -14.44 7.00 -5.33
C GLU A 2 -13.75 7.70 -4.14
N VAL A 3 -13.71 9.03 -4.10
CA VAL A 3 -13.15 9.83 -2.96
C VAL A 3 -14.26 10.29 -1.99
N GLU A 4 -15.52 9.89 -2.23
CA GLU A 4 -16.68 10.34 -1.45
C GLU A 4 -16.92 9.56 -0.16
N ARG A 5 -16.25 8.42 0.07
CA ARG A 5 -16.47 7.57 1.25
C ARG A 5 -15.64 7.94 2.48
N MET A 6 -14.61 8.77 2.34
CA MET A 6 -13.84 9.25 3.48
C MET A 6 -14.66 10.26 4.29
N SER A 7 -14.72 10.07 5.60
CA SER A 7 -15.35 11.03 6.50
C SER A 7 -14.67 12.41 6.37
N SER A 8 -15.43 13.48 6.62
CA SER A 8 -14.89 14.85 6.61
C SER A 8 -13.72 15.02 7.59
N GLU A 9 -13.77 14.32 8.73
CA GLU A 9 -12.70 14.31 9.74
C GLU A 9 -11.43 13.62 9.19
N THR A 10 -11.56 12.46 8.56
CA THR A 10 -10.42 11.75 7.94
C THR A 10 -9.77 12.60 6.84
N LYS A 11 -10.56 13.31 6.03
CA LYS A 11 -10.04 14.19 4.97
C LYS A 11 -9.24 15.37 5.53
N LEU A 12 -9.66 15.94 6.66
CA LEU A 12 -8.98 17.07 7.31
C LEU A 12 -7.63 16.66 7.90
N LEU A 13 -7.45 15.39 8.25
CA LEU A 13 -6.21 14.87 8.84
C LEU A 13 -5.18 14.42 7.81
N LEU A 14 -5.56 14.23 6.54
CA LEU A 14 -4.66 13.75 5.49
C LEU A 14 -3.40 14.63 5.29
N PRO A 15 -3.47 15.98 5.26
CA PRO A 15 -2.28 16.79 5.08
C PRO A 15 -1.26 16.62 6.22
N ASP A 16 -1.73 16.53 7.46
CA ASP A 16 -0.86 16.32 8.61
C ASP A 16 -0.27 14.90 8.62
N LEU A 17 -1.07 13.89 8.24
CA LEU A 17 -0.57 12.52 8.08
C LEU A 17 0.50 12.43 6.98
N ALA A 18 0.30 13.10 5.83
CA ALA A 18 1.29 13.17 4.76
C ALA A 18 2.60 13.81 5.25
N ARG A 19 2.51 14.90 6.04
CA ARG A 19 3.66 15.56 6.67
C ARG A 19 4.41 14.62 7.61
N GLN A 20 3.71 13.98 8.54
CA GLN A 20 4.32 13.04 9.49
C GLN A 20 5.03 11.89 8.77
N ILE A 21 4.41 11.32 7.74
CA ILE A 21 5.04 10.29 6.90
C ILE A 21 6.28 10.83 6.21
N ALA A 22 6.19 12.01 5.58
CA ALA A 22 7.32 12.63 4.88
C ALA A 22 8.50 12.88 5.82
N GLU A 23 8.26 13.33 7.05
CA GLU A 23 9.27 13.59 8.08
C GLU A 23 10.00 12.33 8.53
N VAL A 24 9.28 11.21 8.73
CA VAL A 24 9.90 9.97 9.22
C VAL A 24 10.50 9.12 8.11
N ALA A 25 9.92 9.17 6.90
CA ALA A 25 10.34 8.36 5.77
C ALA A 25 11.41 9.04 4.91
N THR A 26 11.53 10.37 4.95
CA THR A 26 12.62 11.07 4.24
C THR A 26 13.85 11.16 5.13
N LEU A 27 14.90 10.45 4.73
CA LEU A 27 16.22 10.56 5.34
C LEU A 27 17.07 11.54 4.54
N GLU A 28 17.75 12.46 5.24
CA GLU A 28 18.76 13.34 4.67
C GLU A 28 20.17 12.80 4.93
N GLY A 29 21.04 12.84 3.93
CA GLY A 29 22.39 12.27 4.00
C GLY A 29 22.85 11.74 2.64
N GLU A 30 24.07 11.20 2.58
CA GLU A 30 24.60 10.66 1.32
C GLU A 30 24.21 9.18 1.15
N PHE A 31 23.40 8.88 0.13
CA PHE A 31 22.90 7.54 -0.15
C PHE A 31 23.26 7.10 -1.57
N VAL A 32 23.76 5.87 -1.72
CA VAL A 32 23.93 5.23 -3.02
C VAL A 32 22.65 4.47 -3.36
N LEU A 33 21.93 4.94 -4.38
CA LEU A 33 20.70 4.31 -4.87
C LEU A 33 21.00 3.00 -5.60
N ARG A 34 19.98 2.18 -5.82
CA ARG A 34 20.10 0.92 -6.60
C ARG A 34 20.60 1.16 -8.04
N SER A 35 20.42 2.36 -8.58
CA SER A 35 20.97 2.78 -9.88
C SER A 35 22.49 3.04 -9.86
N GLY A 36 23.11 3.05 -8.69
CA GLY A 36 24.50 3.49 -8.48
C GLY A 36 24.68 5.01 -8.37
N GLN A 37 23.60 5.78 -8.50
CA GLN A 37 23.63 7.23 -8.32
C GLN A 37 23.71 7.60 -6.83
N VAL A 38 24.44 8.66 -6.52
CA VAL A 38 24.48 9.28 -5.18
C VAL A 38 23.34 10.29 -5.08
N SER A 39 22.58 10.21 -3.99
CA SER A 39 21.47 11.11 -3.64
C SER A 39 21.67 11.65 -2.23
N ASP A 40 21.33 12.91 -2.01
CA ASP A 40 21.33 13.58 -0.70
C ASP A 40 20.06 13.25 0.14
N ARG A 41 19.11 12.55 -0.47
CA ARG A 41 17.86 12.11 0.14
C ARG A 41 17.56 10.65 -0.18
N TYR A 42 17.03 9.93 0.80
CA TYR A 42 16.50 8.58 0.64
C TYR A 42 15.11 8.48 1.26
N PHE A 43 14.22 7.72 0.62
CA PHE A 43 12.89 7.48 1.16
C PHE A 43 12.82 6.06 1.73
N ASP A 44 12.86 5.95 3.05
CA ASP A 44 12.71 4.70 3.77
C ASP A 44 11.22 4.43 4.06
N LYS A 45 10.66 3.50 3.30
CA LYS A 45 9.25 3.13 3.40
C LYS A 45 8.89 2.39 4.70
N TYR A 46 9.84 1.71 5.34
CA TYR A 46 9.56 0.96 6.56
C TYR A 46 9.45 1.85 7.81
N SER A 47 9.93 3.10 7.75
CA SER A 47 10.03 3.97 8.92
C SER A 47 8.66 4.37 9.49
N PHE A 48 7.61 4.44 8.65
CA PHE A 48 6.27 4.84 9.11
C PHE A 48 5.36 3.66 9.47
N GLU A 49 5.56 2.50 8.87
CA GLU A 49 4.72 1.31 9.06
C GLU A 49 4.77 0.76 10.49
N GLY A 50 5.87 1.03 11.21
CA GLY A 50 6.05 0.63 12.61
C GLY A 50 5.53 1.62 13.64
N LEU A 51 5.01 2.79 13.22
CA LEU A 51 4.61 3.86 14.13
C LEU A 51 3.09 3.87 14.32
N PRO A 52 2.53 3.45 15.48
CA PRO A 52 1.09 3.30 15.65
C PRO A 52 0.27 4.58 15.45
N HIS A 53 0.87 5.75 15.74
CA HIS A 53 0.23 7.05 15.56
C HIS A 53 0.09 7.45 14.08
N ILE A 54 0.88 6.86 13.18
CA ILE A 54 0.76 7.00 11.72
C ILE A 54 -0.03 5.83 11.13
N LEU A 55 0.28 4.60 11.54
CA LEU A 55 -0.30 3.38 10.99
C LEU A 55 -1.83 3.33 11.16
N ARG A 56 -2.35 3.76 12.32
CA ARG A 56 -3.79 3.76 12.59
C ARG A 56 -4.57 4.72 11.66
N PRO A 57 -4.27 6.03 11.60
CA PRO A 57 -4.98 6.93 10.69
C PRO A 57 -4.74 6.57 9.21
N LEU A 58 -3.58 5.98 8.87
CA LEU A 58 -3.34 5.46 7.53
C LEU A 58 -4.28 4.28 7.19
N ALA A 59 -4.46 3.32 8.09
CA ALA A 59 -5.41 2.22 7.90
C ALA A 59 -6.85 2.72 7.75
N GLN A 60 -7.24 3.75 8.49
CA GLN A 60 -8.55 4.43 8.34
C GLN A 60 -8.70 5.11 6.98
N ALA A 61 -7.64 5.76 6.48
CA ALA A 61 -7.66 6.34 5.14
C ALA A 61 -7.76 5.26 4.05
N MET A 62 -7.01 4.16 4.20
CA MET A 62 -7.04 3.02 3.28
C MET A 62 -8.40 2.30 3.28
N SER A 63 -9.06 2.18 4.44
CA SER A 63 -10.36 1.48 4.52
C SER A 63 -11.44 2.18 3.70
N ALA A 64 -11.38 3.51 3.60
CA ALA A 64 -12.32 4.28 2.80
C ALA A 64 -12.12 4.11 1.28
N LEU A 65 -10.97 3.57 0.84
CA LEU A 65 -10.67 3.24 -0.55
C LEU A 65 -11.12 1.83 -0.96
N LEU A 66 -11.56 1.01 -0.01
CA LEU A 66 -12.01 -0.35 -0.30
C LEU A 66 -13.32 -0.33 -1.13
N PRO A 67 -13.37 -1.10 -2.23
CA PRO A 67 -14.63 -1.48 -2.87
C PRO A 67 -15.59 -2.09 -1.84
N SER A 68 -16.87 -1.74 -1.92
CA SER A 68 -17.87 -2.15 -0.92
C SER A 68 -18.17 -3.65 -0.93
N ASP A 69 -17.83 -4.34 -2.02
CA ASP A 69 -17.98 -5.79 -2.16
C ASP A 69 -16.67 -6.54 -1.88
N THR A 70 -15.69 -5.92 -1.22
CA THR A 70 -14.46 -6.60 -0.80
C THR A 70 -14.77 -7.68 0.23
N GLU A 71 -14.28 -8.91 0.00
CA GLU A 71 -14.50 -10.04 0.91
C GLU A 71 -13.25 -10.41 1.71
N ILE A 72 -12.07 -10.08 1.20
CA ILE A 72 -10.76 -10.36 1.81
C ILE A 72 -9.73 -9.36 1.31
N ILE A 73 -8.80 -9.00 2.18
CA ILE A 73 -7.64 -8.16 1.83
C ILE A 73 -6.37 -9.01 1.84
N ALA A 74 -5.42 -8.73 0.95
CA ALA A 74 -4.17 -9.48 0.90
C ALA A 74 -2.96 -8.55 0.82
N GLY A 75 -2.08 -8.61 1.81
CA GLY A 75 -0.87 -7.78 1.90
C GLY A 75 0.28 -8.43 1.17
N LEU A 76 0.98 -7.67 0.33
CA LEU A 76 2.16 -8.14 -0.38
C LEU A 76 3.40 -8.09 0.54
N GLU A 77 4.20 -9.15 0.53
CA GLU A 77 5.42 -9.23 1.31
C GLU A 77 6.46 -8.22 0.80
N LEU A 78 7.14 -7.44 1.65
CA LEU A 78 7.01 -7.34 3.11
C LEU A 78 6.13 -6.16 3.54
N GLY A 79 6.22 -5.01 2.84
CA GLY A 79 5.64 -3.74 3.29
C GLY A 79 4.11 -3.67 3.31
N GLY A 80 3.44 -4.47 2.48
CA GLY A 80 1.98 -4.63 2.56
C GLY A 80 1.51 -5.37 3.82
N VAL A 81 2.38 -6.12 4.51
CA VAL A 81 2.00 -6.97 5.66
C VAL A 81 1.60 -6.15 6.91
N PRO A 82 2.37 -5.15 7.37
CA PRO A 82 1.93 -4.28 8.47
C PRO A 82 0.60 -3.57 8.16
N LEU A 83 0.46 -3.06 6.94
CA LEU A 83 -0.71 -2.32 6.50
C LEU A 83 -1.96 -3.20 6.40
N VAL A 84 -1.87 -4.37 5.78
CA VAL A 84 -3.02 -5.29 5.69
C VAL A 84 -3.46 -5.76 7.07
N THR A 85 -2.51 -5.93 8.00
CA THR A 85 -2.80 -6.34 9.38
C THR A 85 -3.57 -5.23 10.11
N ALA A 86 -3.12 -3.97 10.00
CA ALA A 86 -3.82 -2.83 10.58
C ALA A 86 -5.20 -2.61 9.93
N LEU A 87 -5.29 -2.76 8.61
CA LEU A 87 -6.54 -2.64 7.86
C LEU A 87 -7.54 -3.74 8.22
N SER A 88 -7.08 -4.97 8.47
CA SER A 88 -7.91 -6.07 8.96
C SER A 88 -8.52 -5.74 10.32
N LEU A 89 -7.72 -5.17 11.24
CA LEU A 89 -8.22 -4.73 12.55
C LEU A 89 -9.23 -3.58 12.42
N GLU A 90 -9.00 -2.64 11.50
CA GLU A 90 -9.88 -1.48 11.28
C GLU A 90 -11.22 -1.89 10.65
N THR A 91 -11.21 -2.83 9.70
CA THR A 91 -12.39 -3.16 8.88
C THR A 91 -13.14 -4.40 9.35
N GLY A 92 -12.49 -5.27 10.13
CA GLY A 92 -12.99 -6.61 10.43
C GLY A 92 -12.90 -7.60 9.25
N LEU A 93 -12.35 -7.19 8.09
CA LEU A 93 -12.13 -8.10 6.97
C LEU A 93 -10.97 -9.06 7.28
N PRO A 94 -11.07 -10.35 6.89
CA PRO A 94 -9.96 -11.27 7.00
C PRO A 94 -8.79 -10.85 6.10
N ALA A 95 -7.57 -11.19 6.51
CA ALA A 95 -6.34 -10.91 5.77
C ALA A 95 -5.62 -12.19 5.31
N ALA A 96 -5.04 -12.12 4.12
CA ALA A 96 -4.02 -13.06 3.62
C ALA A 96 -2.71 -12.33 3.35
N PHE A 97 -1.63 -13.09 3.15
CA PHE A 97 -0.30 -12.55 2.90
C PHE A 97 0.29 -13.20 1.64
N VAL A 98 0.65 -12.38 0.65
CA VAL A 98 1.19 -12.83 -0.62
C VAL A 98 2.71 -12.73 -0.58
N ARG A 99 3.38 -13.87 -0.72
CA ARG A 99 4.84 -13.94 -0.76
C ARG A 99 5.36 -13.51 -2.13
N LYS A 100 6.59 -12.97 -2.18
CA LYS A 100 7.26 -12.67 -3.46
C LYS A 100 7.60 -13.92 -4.26
N GLU A 101 7.93 -15.00 -3.55
CA GLU A 101 8.29 -16.28 -4.13
C GLU A 101 7.54 -17.39 -3.37
N PRO A 102 7.02 -18.41 -4.08
CA PRO A 102 6.45 -19.59 -3.44
C PRO A 102 7.47 -20.26 -2.52
N LYS A 103 7.01 -20.89 -1.43
CA LYS A 103 7.89 -21.68 -0.59
C LYS A 103 8.49 -22.84 -1.40
N SER A 104 9.80 -23.10 -1.20
CA SER A 104 10.49 -24.27 -1.76
C SER A 104 10.19 -25.58 -1.00
N TYR A 105 9.36 -25.52 0.04
CA TYR A 105 8.97 -26.65 0.90
C TYR A 105 7.57 -26.42 1.52
N GLY A 106 6.91 -27.47 1.99
CA GLY A 106 5.56 -27.37 2.58
C GLY A 106 4.45 -27.37 1.51
N THR A 107 3.43 -26.51 1.65
CA THR A 107 2.29 -26.43 0.72
C THR A 107 2.66 -25.87 -0.66
N CYS A 108 3.89 -25.36 -0.85
CA CYS A 108 4.39 -24.70 -2.05
C CYS A 108 3.49 -23.55 -2.57
N ARG A 109 2.63 -23.00 -1.70
CA ARG A 109 1.73 -21.89 -2.05
C ARG A 109 2.46 -20.56 -1.94
N ALA A 110 2.02 -19.61 -2.76
CA ALA A 110 2.48 -18.22 -2.66
C ALA A 110 1.66 -17.43 -1.63
N ILE A 111 0.48 -17.94 -1.26
CA ILE A 111 -0.46 -17.29 -0.34
C ILE A 111 -0.42 -17.98 1.03
N GLU A 112 -0.25 -17.18 2.07
CA GLU A 112 -0.32 -17.58 3.48
C GLU A 112 -1.57 -16.97 4.15
N GLY A 113 -2.05 -17.62 5.22
CA GLY A 113 -3.21 -17.16 5.97
C GLY A 113 -4.52 -17.70 5.38
N GLN A 114 -5.43 -16.80 5.02
CA GLN A 114 -6.79 -17.15 4.59
C GLN A 114 -6.86 -17.51 3.10
N ASP A 115 -7.73 -18.46 2.75
CA ASP A 115 -7.95 -18.86 1.35
C ASP A 115 -8.59 -17.72 0.55
N LEU A 116 -8.07 -17.51 -0.66
CA LEU A 116 -8.51 -16.49 -1.61
C LEU A 116 -9.42 -17.04 -2.72
N THR A 117 -9.52 -18.38 -2.85
CA THR A 117 -10.23 -19.03 -3.96
C THR A 117 -11.68 -18.57 -4.07
N GLY A 118 -12.05 -18.01 -5.22
CA GLY A 118 -13.41 -17.55 -5.51
C GLY A 118 -13.85 -16.30 -4.75
N ARG A 119 -12.95 -15.64 -4.01
CA ARG A 119 -13.25 -14.46 -3.21
C ARG A 119 -12.81 -13.18 -3.90
N LYS A 120 -13.53 -12.10 -3.63
CA LYS A 120 -13.22 -10.75 -4.08
C LYS A 120 -12.09 -10.16 -3.23
N VAL A 121 -10.88 -10.22 -3.77
CA VAL A 121 -9.64 -9.83 -3.09
C VAL A 121 -9.26 -8.39 -3.43
N VAL A 122 -8.85 -7.62 -2.42
CA VAL A 122 -8.13 -6.36 -2.64
C VAL A 122 -6.71 -6.49 -2.13
N PHE A 123 -5.75 -6.16 -2.98
CA PHE A 123 -4.35 -6.13 -2.59
C PHE A 123 -4.00 -4.89 -1.80
N VAL A 124 -3.05 -5.03 -0.89
CA VAL A 124 -2.53 -3.97 -0.03
C VAL A 124 -1.01 -3.92 -0.16
N GLU A 125 -0.49 -2.74 -0.48
CA GLU A 125 0.96 -2.51 -0.60
C GLU A 125 1.36 -1.18 0.07
N ASP A 126 2.61 -1.09 0.50
CA ASP A 126 3.16 0.14 1.07
C ASP A 126 3.31 1.25 0.03
N VAL A 127 4.19 1.01 -0.93
CA VAL A 127 4.67 1.99 -1.89
C VAL A 127 4.73 1.32 -3.25
N ILE A 128 3.94 1.85 -4.18
CA ILE A 128 3.96 1.38 -5.57
C ILE A 128 4.66 2.43 -6.43
N SER A 129 5.71 2.03 -7.15
CA SER A 129 6.38 2.86 -8.15
C SER A 129 5.98 2.46 -9.57
N THR A 130 6.40 1.26 -10.02
CA THR A 130 6.05 0.71 -11.34
C THR A 130 4.92 -0.33 -11.27
N GLY A 131 4.71 -0.93 -10.10
CA GLY A 131 3.72 -1.99 -9.91
C GLY A 131 4.15 -3.40 -10.29
N GLY A 132 5.43 -3.64 -10.58
CA GLY A 132 5.93 -4.98 -10.96
C GLY A 132 5.58 -6.06 -9.92
N ALA A 133 5.85 -5.81 -8.64
CA ALA A 133 5.52 -6.75 -7.56
C ALA A 133 4.01 -7.05 -7.46
N VAL A 134 3.17 -6.06 -7.74
CA VAL A 134 1.72 -6.22 -7.76
C VAL A 134 1.27 -7.08 -8.95
N ALA A 135 1.89 -6.90 -10.11
CA ALA A 135 1.61 -7.72 -11.29
C ALA A 135 2.02 -9.19 -11.08
N ASP A 136 3.18 -9.43 -10.47
CA ASP A 136 3.65 -10.78 -10.13
C ASP A 136 2.70 -11.45 -9.12
N ALA A 137 2.31 -10.73 -8.07
CA ALA A 137 1.35 -11.20 -7.07
C ALA A 137 -0.04 -11.48 -7.69
N LEU A 138 -0.48 -10.64 -8.63
CA LEU A 138 -1.75 -10.81 -9.34
C LEU A 138 -1.76 -12.12 -10.14
N GLN A 139 -0.66 -12.44 -10.82
CA GLN A 139 -0.53 -13.67 -11.57
C GLN A 139 -0.62 -14.90 -10.64
N LEU A 140 0.10 -14.88 -9.52
CA LEU A 140 0.08 -15.96 -8.53
C LEU A 140 -1.33 -16.15 -7.92
N ALA A 141 -1.97 -15.06 -7.50
CA ALA A 141 -3.30 -15.14 -6.91
C ALA A 141 -4.37 -15.62 -7.92
N LYS A 142 -4.30 -15.18 -9.19
CA LYS A 142 -5.18 -15.67 -10.25
C LYS A 142 -5.01 -17.18 -10.48
N GLN A 143 -3.78 -17.70 -10.41
CA GLN A 143 -3.51 -19.14 -10.53
C GLN A 143 -4.10 -19.96 -9.37
N GLU A 144 -4.19 -19.36 -8.18
CA GLU A 144 -4.87 -19.93 -7.00
C GLU A 144 -6.39 -19.62 -6.98
N GLY A 145 -6.94 -19.07 -8.06
CA GLY A 145 -8.39 -18.87 -8.22
C GLY A 145 -8.96 -17.63 -7.52
N ALA A 146 -8.13 -16.67 -7.14
CA ALA A 146 -8.57 -15.41 -6.55
C ALA A 146 -9.22 -14.46 -7.58
N ASP A 147 -10.29 -13.76 -7.19
CA ASP A 147 -10.90 -12.67 -7.96
C ASP A 147 -10.35 -11.33 -7.45
N VAL A 148 -9.17 -10.93 -7.94
CA VAL A 148 -8.49 -9.70 -7.49
C VAL A 148 -9.13 -8.48 -8.16
N ARG A 149 -9.68 -7.58 -7.34
CA ARG A 149 -10.52 -6.45 -7.77
C ARG A 149 -9.79 -5.13 -7.89
N ALA A 150 -8.81 -4.90 -7.04
CA ALA A 150 -8.04 -3.66 -6.99
C ALA A 150 -6.76 -3.86 -6.17
N VAL A 151 -5.88 -2.86 -6.23
CA VAL A 151 -4.79 -2.68 -5.26
C VAL A 151 -4.94 -1.31 -4.59
N ILE A 152 -4.82 -1.28 -3.27
CA ILE A 152 -4.71 -0.06 -2.48
C ILE A 152 -3.26 0.05 -2.02
N CYS A 153 -2.70 1.26 -2.09
CA CYS A 153 -1.40 1.52 -1.48
C CYS A 153 -1.39 2.76 -0.59
N ALA A 154 -0.46 2.78 0.37
CA ALA A 154 -0.26 3.99 1.16
C ALA A 154 0.26 5.12 0.26
N ILE A 155 1.24 4.82 -0.61
CA ILE A 155 1.89 5.83 -1.44
C ILE A 155 2.08 5.35 -2.88
N TRP A 156 1.59 6.12 -3.84
CA TRP A 156 1.95 6.01 -5.25
C TRP A 156 3.15 6.92 -5.57
N ARG A 157 4.24 6.33 -6.05
CA ARG A 157 5.48 7.02 -6.45
C ARG A 157 5.79 6.92 -7.94
N GLY A 158 4.86 6.44 -8.76
CA GLY A 158 5.01 6.48 -10.21
C GLY A 158 5.06 7.91 -10.74
N GLU A 159 5.73 8.09 -11.87
CA GLU A 159 5.88 9.41 -12.52
C GLU A 159 4.58 9.93 -13.14
N VAL A 160 3.66 9.02 -13.44
CA VAL A 160 2.36 9.29 -14.07
C VAL A 160 1.24 8.91 -13.12
N ALA A 161 -0.01 9.14 -13.55
CA ALA A 161 -1.20 8.74 -12.81
C ALA A 161 -1.14 7.25 -12.40
N PRO A 162 -1.71 6.88 -11.22
CA PRO A 162 -1.72 5.51 -10.73
C PRO A 162 -2.24 4.49 -11.74
N ALA A 163 -1.33 3.68 -12.28
CA ALA A 163 -1.63 2.61 -13.23
C ALA A 163 -0.48 1.62 -13.29
N ILE A 164 -0.79 0.32 -13.30
CA ILE A 164 0.22 -0.74 -13.44
C ILE A 164 0.23 -1.20 -14.89
N HIS A 165 1.31 -0.91 -15.62
CA HIS A 165 1.37 -1.22 -17.06
C HIS A 165 1.18 -2.71 -17.38
N ALA A 166 1.69 -3.59 -16.52
CA ALA A 166 1.57 -5.04 -16.66
C ALA A 166 0.20 -5.61 -16.22
N ALA A 167 -0.67 -4.77 -15.63
CA ALA A 167 -2.01 -5.14 -15.18
C ALA A 167 -2.96 -3.93 -15.37
N PRO A 168 -3.16 -3.45 -16.61
CA PRO A 168 -3.86 -2.20 -16.89
C PRO A 168 -5.33 -2.21 -16.47
N GLU A 169 -5.92 -3.40 -16.33
CA GLU A 169 -7.29 -3.58 -15.87
C GLU A 169 -7.45 -3.52 -14.35
N LEU A 170 -6.35 -3.58 -13.58
CA LEU A 170 -6.38 -3.56 -12.12
C LEU A 170 -6.39 -2.10 -11.62
N PRO A 171 -7.48 -1.62 -11.01
CA PRO A 171 -7.53 -0.28 -10.43
C PRO A 171 -6.49 -0.13 -9.31
N VAL A 172 -5.84 1.05 -9.28
CA VAL A 172 -4.86 1.42 -8.26
C VAL A 172 -5.40 2.59 -7.47
N TYR A 173 -5.54 2.41 -6.15
CA TYR A 173 -6.07 3.42 -5.24
C TYR A 173 -5.01 3.81 -4.20
N PRO A 174 -4.24 4.87 -4.42
CA PRO A 174 -3.34 5.39 -3.40
C PRO A 174 -4.07 6.25 -2.37
N VAL A 175 -3.61 6.22 -1.12
CA VAL A 175 -3.95 7.28 -0.15
C VAL A 175 -3.20 8.56 -0.51
N PHE A 176 -1.90 8.45 -0.78
CA PHE A 176 -1.05 9.56 -1.14
C PHE A 176 -0.31 9.31 -2.45
N THR A 177 0.01 10.38 -3.16
CA THR A 177 0.96 10.40 -4.26
C THR A 177 2.29 10.98 -3.78
N ARG A 178 3.35 10.79 -4.57
CA ARG A 178 4.65 11.44 -4.36
C ARG A 178 4.50 12.95 -4.11
N SER A 179 3.65 13.61 -4.89
CA SER A 179 3.44 15.06 -4.78
C SER A 179 2.80 15.47 -3.46
N ASP A 180 1.96 14.63 -2.85
CA ASP A 180 1.35 14.91 -1.55
C ASP A 180 2.39 14.95 -0.42
N LEU A 181 3.48 14.18 -0.55
CA LEU A 181 4.57 14.12 0.42
C LEU A 181 5.67 15.17 0.16
N GLU A 182 5.80 15.64 -1.08
CA GLU A 182 6.82 16.62 -1.49
C GLU A 182 6.28 18.05 -1.50
N ALA A 183 4.96 18.24 -1.38
CA ALA A 183 4.35 19.56 -1.28
C ALA A 183 4.91 20.32 -0.07
N PRO A 184 5.17 21.64 -0.18
CA PRO A 184 5.55 22.43 0.97
C PRO A 184 4.42 22.40 1.99
N PHE A 185 4.64 21.70 3.10
CA PHE A 185 3.77 21.76 4.26
C PHE A 185 3.87 23.19 4.77
N GLY A 186 2.83 24.00 4.52
CA GLY A 186 2.79 25.38 5.00
C GLY A 186 3.06 25.40 6.51
N ASP A 187 3.76 26.43 6.98
CA ASP A 187 4.07 26.68 8.39
C ASP A 187 2.77 26.73 9.21
N GLN A 188 2.24 25.58 9.60
CA GLN A 188 1.13 25.45 10.52
C GLN A 188 1.51 24.39 11.55
N ALA A 189 1.67 24.86 12.78
CA ALA A 189 2.05 24.17 14.01
C ALA A 189 3.57 23.96 14.24
N ARG A 190 4.22 25.03 14.71
CA ARG A 190 5.07 24.92 15.91
C ARG A 190 4.19 25.04 17.15
#